data_AF-A0AA96MC87-F1
#
_entry.id   AF-A0AA96MC87-F1
#
_cell.length_a   1.000
_cell.length_b   1.000
_cell.length_c   1.000
_cell.angle_alpha   90.00
_cell.angle_beta   90.00
_cell.angle_gamma   90.00
#
_symmetry.space_group_name_H-M   'P 1'
#
loop_
_entity.id
_entity.type
_entity.pdbx_description
1 polymer ?
#
loop_
_entity_poly.entity_id
_entity_poly.type
_entity_poly.pdbx_seq_one_letter_code
_entity_poly.pdbx_strand_id
1 'polypeptide(L)' 'MLIFIVILYGVMAVLDPYGLLKRGMKRDFFVCSALFLISFSLAFALAMHWEIPSPSPLFVSWIKKLY' A
#
# COMPACT_ATOMS: atom_id res chain seq x y z
N MET A 1 -13.40 5.85 8.62
CA MET A 1 -12.10 5.25 8.22
C MET A 1 -11.65 5.70 6.84
N LEU A 2 -12.50 5.59 5.81
CA LEU A 2 -12.13 5.91 4.42
C LEU A 2 -11.56 7.33 4.20
N ILE A 3 -12.21 8.35 4.77
CA ILE A 3 -11.75 9.75 4.70
C ILE A 3 -10.35 9.91 5.31
N PHE A 4 -10.09 9.28 6.46
CA PHE A 4 -8.77 9.30 7.10
C PHE A 4 -7.70 8.65 6.24
N ILE A 5 -8.02 7.53 5.57
CA ILE A 5 -7.10 6.84 4.66
C ILE A 5 -6.75 7.73 3.47
N VAL A 6 -7.74 8.39 2.86
CA VAL A 6 -7.52 9.30 1.73
C VAL A 6 -6.65 10.50 2.14
N ILE A 7 -6.91 11.10 3.30
CA ILE A 7 -6.11 12.24 3.79
C ILE A 7 -4.67 11.79 4.09
N LEU A 8 -4.49 10.67 4.80
CA LEU A 8 -3.17 10.15 5.18
C LEU A 8 -2.33 9.82 3.93
N TYR A 9 -2.92 9.10 2.97
CA TYR A 9 -2.24 8.78 1.72
C TYR A 9 -2.04 10.03 0.84
N GLY A 10 -2.93 11.02 0.90
CA GLY A 10 -2.71 12.32 0.25
C GLY A 10 -1.45 13.02 0.77
N VAL A 11 -1.26 13.05 2.09
CA VAL A 11 -0.06 13.64 2.72
C VAL A 11 1.19 12.84 2.36
N MET A 12 1.15 11.52 2.42
CA MET A 12 2.31 10.68 2.07
C MET A 12 2.69 10.82 0.59
N ALA A 13 1.71 10.94 -0.32
CA ALA A 13 1.98 11.19 -1.74
C ALA A 13 2.74 12.52 -1.98
N VAL A 14 2.54 13.52 -1.12
CA VAL A 14 3.26 14.80 -1.22
C VAL A 14 4.67 14.69 -0.63
N LEU A 15 4.86 13.90 0.41
CA LEU A 15 6.18 13.78 1.05
C LEU A 15 7.13 12.87 0.26
N ASP A 16 6.66 11.70 -0.18
CA ASP A 16 7.50 10.72 -0.87
C ASP A 16 7.58 10.99 -2.39
N PRO A 17 6.56 10.66 -3.21
CA PRO A 17 6.71 10.76 -4.66
C PRO A 17 6.86 12.21 -5.12
N TYR A 18 6.10 13.18 -4.58
CA TYR A 18 6.27 14.57 -4.99
C TYR A 18 7.63 15.17 -4.56
N GLY A 19 8.16 14.74 -3.41
CA GLY A 19 9.53 15.06 -2.97
C GLY A 19 10.61 14.49 -3.90
N LEU A 20 10.45 13.24 -4.34
CA LEU A 20 11.34 12.57 -5.30
C LEU A 20 11.29 13.21 -6.69
N LEU A 21 10.11 13.66 -7.12
CA LEU A 21 9.92 14.37 -8.38
C LEU A 21 10.68 15.70 -8.38
N LYS A 22 10.62 16.48 -7.28
CA LYS A 22 11.40 17.72 -7.14
C LYS A 22 12.92 17.49 -7.15
N ARG A 23 13.38 16.32 -6.70
CA ARG A 23 14.81 15.94 -6.73
C ARG A 23 15.28 15.41 -8.08
N GLY A 24 14.39 15.33 -9.09
CA GLY A 24 14.72 14.87 -10.44
C GLY A 24 14.96 13.35 -10.55
N MET A 25 14.69 12.58 -9.49
CA MET A 25 14.91 11.13 -9.45
C MET A 25 13.72 10.38 -10.05
N LYS A 26 13.60 10.42 -11.38
CA LYS A 26 12.44 9.91 -12.13
C LYS A 26 12.19 8.41 -11.92
N ARG A 27 13.25 7.61 -11.77
CA ARG A 27 13.13 6.15 -11.59
C ARG A 27 12.59 5.80 -10.21
N ASP A 28 13.14 6.41 -9.18
CA ASP A 28 12.68 6.21 -7.79
C ASP A 28 11.27 6.78 -7.58
N PHE A 29 10.97 7.92 -8.19
CA PHE A 29 9.61 8.46 -8.25
C PHE A 29 8.61 7.45 -8.81
N PHE A 30 8.94 6.80 -9.92
CA PHE A 30 8.03 5.87 -10.59
C PHE A 30 7.80 4.60 -9.74
N VAL A 31 8.87 4.02 -9.20
CA VAL A 31 8.78 2.84 -8.33
C VAL A 31 8.02 3.16 -7.05
N CYS A 32 8.31 4.30 -6.43
CA CYS A 32 7.64 4.75 -5.22
C CYS A 32 6.16 5.03 -5.47
N SER A 33 5.81 5.74 -6.55
CA SER A 33 4.41 6.01 -6.91
C SER A 33 3.63 4.73 -7.22
N ALA A 34 4.25 3.76 -7.89
CA ALA A 34 3.62 2.47 -8.19
C ALA A 34 3.32 1.67 -6.90
N LEU A 35 4.31 1.55 -6.01
CA LEU A 35 4.13 0.90 -4.70
C LEU A 35 3.08 1.63 -3.85
N PHE A 36 3.08 2.95 -3.91
CA PHE A 36 2.12 3.79 -3.20
C PHE A 36 0.68 3.55 -3.67
N LEU A 37 0.47 3.48 -4.98
CA LEU A 37 -0.83 3.15 -5.59
C LEU A 37 -1.32 1.75 -5.19
N ILE A 38 -0.43 0.77 -5.20
CA ILE A 38 -0.77 -0.61 -4.79
C ILE A 38 -1.20 -0.62 -3.31
N SER A 39 -0.43 0.04 -2.45
CA SER A 39 -0.73 0.13 -1.01
C SER A 39 -2.06 0.84 -0.75
N PHE A 40 -2.30 1.98 -1.42
CA PHE A 40 -3.57 2.71 -1.32
C PHE A 40 -4.75 1.87 -1.77
N SER A 41 -4.60 1.13 -2.88
CA SER A 41 -5.66 0.27 -3.41
C SER A 41 -6.02 -0.85 -2.44
N LEU A 42 -5.03 -1.49 -1.79
CA LEU A 42 -5.27 -2.47 -0.74
C LEU A 42 -5.97 -1.86 0.48
N ALA A 43 -5.47 -0.72 0.97
CA ALA A 43 -6.05 -0.03 2.12
C ALA A 43 -7.50 0.41 1.85
N PHE A 44 -7.78 0.86 0.62
CA PHE A 44 -9.12 1.23 0.16
C PHE A 44 -10.05 0.02 0.09
N ALA A 45 -9.59 -1.09 -0.50
CA ALA A 45 -10.37 -2.33 -0.60
C ALA A 45 -10.70 -2.91 0.79
N LEU A 46 -9.73 -2.91 1.72
CA LEU A 46 -9.96 -3.29 3.11
C LEU A 46 -10.97 -2.37 3.82
N ALA A 47 -10.86 -1.05 3.59
CA ALA A 47 -11.76 -0.07 4.19
C ALA A 47 -13.19 -0.15 3.63
N MET A 48 -13.37 -0.65 2.42
CA MET A 48 -14.67 -0.96 1.81
C MET A 48 -15.25 -2.30 2.31
N HIS A 49 -14.61 -2.97 3.28
CA HIS A 49 -14.97 -4.31 3.73
C HIS A 49 -15.05 -5.34 2.60
N TRP A 50 -14.29 -5.13 1.52
CA TRP A 50 -14.18 -6.14 0.49
C TRP A 50 -13.56 -7.38 1.14
N GLU A 51 -14.24 -8.54 1.04
CA GLU A 51 -13.71 -9.82 1.51
C GLU A 51 -12.49 -10.20 0.64
N ILE A 52 -11.35 -9.62 0.97
CA ILE A 52 -10.07 -10.03 0.42
C ILE A 52 -9.76 -11.36 1.13
N PRO A 53 -9.66 -12.48 0.41
CA PRO A 53 -9.29 -13.74 1.02
C PRO A 53 -7.97 -13.51 1.73
N SER A 54 -7.99 -13.63 3.07
CA SER A 54 -6.77 -13.42 3.84
C SER A 54 -5.70 -14.38 3.29
N PRO A 55 -4.44 -13.97 3.14
CA PRO A 55 -3.36 -14.88 2.78
C PRO A 55 -3.05 -15.89 3.91
N SER A 56 -3.77 -15.81 5.02
CA SER A 56 -3.57 -16.62 6.22
C SER A 56 -3.75 -18.13 6.05
N PRO A 57 -4.59 -18.71 5.15
CA PRO A 57 -4.65 -20.16 4.98
C PRO A 57 -3.30 -20.74 4.51
N LEU A 58 -2.61 -20.01 3.62
CA LEU A 58 -1.30 -20.40 3.12
C LEU A 58 -0.22 -20.22 4.18
N PHE A 59 -0.22 -19.12 4.93
CA PHE A 59 0.73 -18.94 6.04
C PHE A 59 0.51 -19.94 7.19
N VAL A 60 -0.74 -20.24 7.53
CA VAL A 60 -1.09 -21.23 8.58
C VAL A 60 -0.63 -22.63 8.18
N SER A 61 -0.77 -23.01 6.90
CA SER A 61 -0.28 -24.32 6.42
C SER A 61 1.25 -24.43 6.38
N TRP A 62 1.95 -23.32 6.12
CA TRP A 62 3.42 -23.27 6.18
C TRP A 62 3.95 -23.33 7.63
N ILE A 63 3.33 -22.60 8.55
CA ILE A 63 3.70 -22.62 9.98
C ILE A 63 3.42 -24.00 10.60
N LYS A 64 2.29 -24.64 10.26
CA LYS A 64 1.97 -26.02 10.69
C LYS A 64 2.91 -27.10 10.13
N LYS A 65 3.72 -26.80 9.11
CA LYS A 65 4.73 -27.73 8.59
C LYS A 65 6.09 -27.56 9.28
N LEU A 66 6.32 -26.41 9.93
CA LEU A 66 7.56 -26.06 10.59
C LEU A 66 7.55 -26.39 12.10
N TYR A 67 6.36 -26.60 12.68
CA TYR A 67 6.11 -27.01 14.07
C TYR A 67 5.43 -28.38 14.09
#